data_AF-K3W5R7-F1
#
_entry.id   AF-K3W5R7-F1
#
_cell.length_a   1.000
_cell.length_b   1.000
_cell.length_c   1.000
_cell.angle_alpha   90.00
_cell.angle_beta   90.00
_cell.angle_gamma   90.00
#
_symmetry.space_group_name_H-M   'P 1'
#
loop_
_entity.id
_entity.type
_entity.pdbx_description
1 polymer ?
#
loop_
_entity_poly.entity_id
_entity_poly.type
_entity_poly.pdbx_seq_one_letter_code
_entity_poly.pdbx_strand_id
1 'polypeptide(L)'
;MCENGATEEVRGCGISILPVDDTCRYLGIQVGTRDAREANWNGCVDALRVRLALAFAKTHSVIQRAEIARAVIIPKLLYLARHAWPTESTVTELHKFIKSFVWGKINGRTRRAWVSEERAELPLHAGGISMPNVRTELLTLSANTMGKWADNSNTFERLI
;
A
#
# COMPACT_ATOMS: atom_id res chain seq x y z
N MET A 1 11.34 -16.26 -11.27
CA MET A 1 12.47 -16.98 -11.90
C MET A 1 13.32 -15.93 -12.55
N CYS A 2 14.48 -15.63 -11.96
CA CYS A 2 15.50 -14.83 -12.62
C CYS A 2 16.29 -15.80 -13.48
N GLU A 3 16.17 -15.68 -14.81
CA GLU A 3 17.03 -16.41 -15.74
C GLU A 3 18.37 -15.69 -15.85
N ASN A 4 19.41 -16.51 -15.98
CA ASN A 4 20.81 -16.15 -15.88
C ASN A 4 21.27 -15.27 -17.06
N GLY A 5 21.52 -13.99 -16.81
CA GLY A 5 22.40 -13.16 -17.63
C GLY A 5 23.64 -12.84 -16.81
N ALA A 6 24.81 -13.30 -17.25
CA ALA A 6 26.08 -13.00 -16.62
C ALA A 6 26.42 -11.51 -16.83
N THR A 7 25.98 -10.64 -15.92
CA THR A 7 26.50 -9.27 -15.81
C THR A 7 27.73 -9.27 -14.91
N GLU A 8 28.81 -8.68 -15.42
CA GLU A 8 30.11 -8.57 -14.77
C GLU A 8 29.94 -7.89 -13.40
N GLU A 9 30.23 -8.62 -12.31
CA GLU A 9 30.01 -8.15 -10.94
C GLU A 9 31.06 -7.09 -10.58
N VAL A 10 30.74 -5.82 -10.80
CA VAL A 10 31.61 -4.70 -10.40
C VAL A 10 31.59 -4.62 -8.86
N ARG A 11 32.72 -4.95 -8.22
CA ARG A 11 32.86 -4.93 -6.76
C ARG A 11 33.54 -3.65 -6.30
N GLY A 12 32.87 -2.88 -5.45
CA GLY A 12 33.47 -1.76 -4.72
C GLY A 12 33.63 -2.14 -3.24
N CYS A 13 34.87 -2.20 -2.74
CA CYS A 13 35.17 -2.46 -1.32
C CYS A 13 34.42 -3.68 -0.71
N GLY A 14 34.26 -4.76 -1.47
CA GLY A 14 33.59 -6.00 -1.01
C GLY A 14 32.06 -6.00 -1.11
N ILE A 15 31.44 -4.93 -1.61
CA ILE A 15 29.99 -4.85 -1.87
C ILE A 15 29.75 -5.01 -3.38
N SER A 16 28.83 -5.90 -3.75
CA SER A 16 28.36 -6.07 -5.12
C SER A 16 27.60 -4.82 -5.57
N ILE A 17 28.08 -4.13 -6.60
CA ILE A 17 27.41 -2.96 -7.15
C ILE A 17 26.35 -3.43 -8.13
N LEU A 18 25.11 -2.97 -7.93
CA LEU A 18 24.01 -3.24 -8.86
C LEU A 18 24.28 -2.51 -10.19
N PRO A 19 24.18 -3.20 -11.35
CA PRO A 19 24.33 -2.56 -12.65
C PRO A 19 23.36 -1.39 -12.84
N VAL A 20 23.78 -0.42 -13.66
CA VAL A 20 22.90 0.68 -14.07
C VAL A 20 21.71 0.09 -14.82
N ASP A 21 20.50 0.45 -14.39
CA ASP A 21 19.20 0.01 -14.89
C ASP A 21 18.67 -1.32 -14.33
N ASP A 22 19.45 -2.03 -13.54
CA ASP A 22 18.96 -3.20 -12.81
C ASP A 22 18.20 -2.81 -11.54
N THR A 23 17.36 -3.74 -11.07
CA THR A 23 16.68 -3.64 -9.78
C THR A 23 17.00 -4.85 -8.94
N CYS A 24 17.20 -4.64 -7.63
CA CYS A 24 17.33 -5.69 -6.64
C CYS A 24 16.19 -5.61 -5.62
N ARG A 25 15.86 -6.77 -5.06
CA ARG A 25 14.81 -6.86 -4.04
C ARG A 25 15.41 -6.61 -2.66
N TYR A 26 15.02 -5.52 -2.03
CA TYR A 26 15.41 -5.19 -0.66
C TYR A 26 14.17 -4.95 0.20
N LEU A 27 14.09 -5.60 1.36
CA LEU A 27 12.92 -5.51 2.28
C LEU A 27 11.55 -5.73 1.59
N GLY A 28 11.56 -6.56 0.54
CA GLY A 28 10.36 -6.90 -0.22
C GLY A 28 9.91 -5.86 -1.26
N ILE A 29 10.68 -4.78 -1.48
CA ILE A 29 10.47 -3.80 -2.55
C ILE A 29 11.62 -3.88 -3.57
N GLN A 30 11.36 -3.49 -4.81
CA GLN A 30 12.35 -3.31 -5.86
C GLN A 30 13.03 -1.96 -5.68
N VAL A 31 14.36 -1.98 -5.66
CA VAL A 31 15.23 -0.81 -5.53
C VAL A 31 16.25 -0.88 -6.65
N GLY A 32 16.52 0.24 -7.31
CA GLY A 32 17.49 0.31 -8.41
C GLY A 32 17.77 1.76 -8.78
N THR A 33 18.57 1.97 -9.82
CA THR A 33 18.88 3.32 -10.32
C THR A 33 17.70 3.98 -11.02
N ARG A 34 16.77 3.20 -11.59
CA ARG A 34 15.54 3.69 -12.22
C ARG A 34 14.37 3.75 -11.26
N ASP A 35 13.33 4.51 -11.63
CA ASP A 35 12.07 4.56 -10.90
C ASP A 35 11.36 3.20 -10.95
N ALA A 36 11.38 2.49 -9.81
CA ALA A 36 10.72 1.21 -9.63
C ALA A 36 9.32 1.33 -8.99
N ARG A 37 8.78 2.55 -8.87
CA ARG A 37 7.52 2.80 -8.15
C ARG A 37 6.37 1.97 -8.71
N GLU A 38 6.15 2.00 -10.01
CA GLU A 38 5.02 1.28 -10.62
C GLU A 38 5.11 -0.23 -10.39
N ALA A 39 6.28 -0.82 -10.64
CA ALA A 39 6.54 -2.23 -10.38
C ALA A 39 6.27 -2.61 -8.91
N ASN A 40 6.66 -1.74 -7.99
CA ASN A 40 6.40 -1.91 -6.56
C ASN A 40 4.91 -1.88 -6.19
N TRP A 41 4.15 -0.93 -6.73
CA TRP A 41 2.71 -0.85 -6.48
C TRP A 41 1.95 -2.02 -7.11
N ASN A 42 2.30 -2.41 -8.33
CA ASN A 42 1.72 -3.56 -9.00
C ASN A 42 1.97 -4.85 -8.20
N GLY A 43 3.23 -5.09 -7.81
CA GLY A 43 3.59 -6.24 -6.98
C GLY A 43 2.89 -6.24 -5.61
N CYS A 44 2.65 -5.06 -5.03
CA CYS A 44 1.88 -4.93 -3.79
C CYS A 44 0.41 -5.32 -3.98
N VAL A 45 -0.24 -4.85 -5.04
CA VAL A 45 -1.63 -5.20 -5.37
C VAL A 45 -1.76 -6.69 -5.64
N ASP A 46 -0.82 -7.30 -6.36
CA ASP A 46 -0.84 -8.74 -6.63
C ASP A 46 -0.66 -9.57 -5.36
N ALA A 47 0.26 -9.18 -4.48
CA ALA A 47 0.40 -9.82 -3.18
C ALA A 47 -0.88 -9.71 -2.32
N LEU A 48 -1.57 -8.56 -2.39
CA LEU A 48 -2.85 -8.38 -1.72
C LEU A 48 -3.95 -9.25 -2.35
N ARG A 49 -4.05 -9.33 -3.67
CA ARG A 49 -5.03 -10.19 -4.36
C ARG A 49 -4.94 -11.64 -3.89
N VAL A 50 -3.73 -12.19 -3.80
CA VAL A 50 -3.51 -13.56 -3.32
C VAL A 50 -3.98 -13.74 -1.88
N ARG A 51 -3.62 -12.83 -0.98
CA ARG A 51 -4.03 -12.92 0.44
C ARG A 51 -5.54 -12.75 0.62
N LEU A 52 -6.13 -11.81 -0.11
CA LEU A 52 -7.55 -11.48 0.00
C LEU A 52 -8.45 -12.52 -0.66
N ALA A 53 -7.97 -13.31 -1.61
CA ALA A 53 -8.74 -14.41 -2.19
C ALA A 53 -9.18 -15.41 -1.10
N LEU A 54 -8.25 -15.80 -0.21
CA LEU A 54 -8.55 -16.68 0.93
C LEU A 54 -9.43 -15.98 1.97
N ALA A 55 -9.15 -14.71 2.26
CA ALA A 55 -9.93 -13.93 3.23
C ALA A 55 -11.39 -13.79 2.77
N PHE A 56 -11.60 -13.48 1.49
CA PHE A 56 -12.92 -13.35 0.88
C PHE A 56 -13.72 -14.65 0.97
N ALA A 57 -13.08 -15.81 0.72
CA ALA A 57 -13.74 -17.10 0.82
C ALA A 57 -14.23 -17.43 2.24
N LYS A 58 -13.58 -16.90 3.28
CA LYS A 58 -13.92 -17.13 4.70
C LYS A 58 -14.92 -16.12 5.27
N THR A 59 -15.00 -14.92 4.69
CA THR A 59 -15.88 -13.86 5.20
C THR A 59 -17.16 -13.74 4.41
N HIS A 60 -18.29 -13.72 5.12
CA HIS A 60 -19.60 -13.62 4.49
C HIS A 60 -20.17 -12.19 4.50
N SER A 61 -19.82 -11.35 5.49
CA SER A 61 -20.42 -10.01 5.64
C SER A 61 -19.57 -8.87 5.06
N VAL A 62 -20.23 -7.78 4.67
CA VAL A 62 -19.57 -6.54 4.19
C VAL A 62 -18.72 -5.90 5.29
N ILE A 63 -19.23 -5.89 6.53
CA ILE A 63 -18.54 -5.29 7.69
C ILE A 63 -17.23 -6.03 7.97
N GLN A 64 -17.24 -7.37 7.96
CA GLN A 64 -16.03 -8.18 8.13
C GLN A 64 -15.00 -7.90 7.03
N ARG A 65 -15.44 -7.72 5.77
CA ARG A 65 -14.53 -7.35 4.68
C ARG A 65 -13.97 -5.94 4.83
N ALA A 66 -14.76 -4.97 5.31
CA ALA A 66 -14.26 -3.63 5.62
C ALA A 66 -13.22 -3.66 6.75
N GLU A 67 -13.44 -4.47 7.78
CA GLU A 67 -12.48 -4.70 8.85
C GLU A 67 -11.17 -5.33 8.35
N ILE A 68 -11.24 -6.35 7.50
CA ILE A 68 -10.06 -6.94 6.86
C ILE A 68 -9.33 -5.92 5.98
N ALA A 69 -10.05 -5.08 5.25
CA ALA A 69 -9.44 -4.01 4.46
C ALA A 69 -8.60 -3.08 5.37
N ARG A 70 -9.16 -2.65 6.50
CA ARG A 70 -8.43 -1.84 7.49
C ARG A 70 -7.24 -2.59 8.10
N ALA A 71 -7.40 -3.86 8.46
CA ALA A 71 -6.38 -4.62 9.18
C ALA A 71 -5.26 -5.17 8.29
N VAL A 72 -5.52 -5.38 6.99
CA VAL A 72 -4.59 -6.08 6.08
C VAL A 72 -4.14 -5.21 4.93
N ILE A 73 -5.08 -4.53 4.26
CA ILE A 73 -4.78 -3.73 3.06
C ILE A 73 -4.03 -2.47 3.48
N ILE A 74 -4.60 -1.67 4.39
CA ILE A 74 -4.04 -0.38 4.77
C ILE A 74 -2.60 -0.48 5.31
N PRO A 75 -2.25 -1.37 6.26
CA PRO A 75 -0.87 -1.48 6.73
C PRO A 75 0.12 -1.83 5.61
N LYS A 76 -0.29 -2.67 4.64
CA LYS A 76 0.55 -3.03 3.51
C LYS A 76 0.77 -1.85 2.55
N LEU A 77 -0.28 -1.07 2.29
CA LEU A 77 -0.18 0.14 1.46
C LEU A 77 0.67 1.22 2.13
N LEU A 78 0.46 1.48 3.43
CA LEU A 78 1.23 2.49 4.17
C LEU A 78 2.70 2.07 4.38
N TYR A 79 2.99 0.77 4.43
CA TYR A 79 4.38 0.30 4.36
C TYR A 79 5.01 0.72 3.03
N LEU A 80 4.34 0.47 1.90
CA LEU A 80 4.92 0.80 0.60
C LEU A 80 4.99 2.32 0.37
N ALA A 81 3.97 3.08 0.76
CA ALA A 81 3.92 4.53 0.59
C ALA A 81 5.08 5.26 1.29
N ARG A 82 5.61 4.69 2.38
CA ARG A 82 6.80 5.21 3.07
C ARG A 82 8.07 5.16 2.21
N HIS A 83 8.14 4.21 1.28
CA HIS A 83 9.32 3.98 0.44
C HIS A 83 9.12 4.46 -1.01
N ALA A 84 7.89 4.42 -1.51
CA ALA A 84 7.54 4.81 -2.87
C ALA A 84 6.17 5.50 -2.88
N TRP A 85 6.15 6.82 -2.75
CA TRP A 85 4.91 7.59 -2.65
C TRP A 85 4.01 7.42 -3.89
N PRO A 86 2.72 7.09 -3.74
CA PRO A 86 1.85 6.76 -4.89
C PRO A 86 1.49 7.99 -5.72
N THR A 87 1.21 7.76 -7.01
CA THR A 87 0.52 8.74 -7.86
C THR A 87 -0.97 8.80 -7.58
N GLU A 88 -1.63 9.90 -7.96
CA GLU A 88 -3.08 10.06 -7.85
C GLU A 88 -3.86 8.97 -8.63
N SER A 89 -3.36 8.55 -9.79
CA SER A 89 -3.92 7.41 -10.55
C SER A 89 -3.88 6.13 -9.74
N THR A 90 -2.74 5.83 -9.12
CA THR A 90 -2.53 4.67 -8.24
C THR A 90 -3.47 4.73 -7.03
N VAL A 91 -3.63 5.88 -6.39
CA VAL A 91 -4.57 6.06 -5.27
C VAL A 91 -6.00 5.75 -5.72
N THR A 92 -6.40 6.25 -6.88
CA THR A 92 -7.73 5.99 -7.45
C THR A 92 -7.95 4.50 -7.72
N GLU A 93 -6.95 3.79 -8.25
CA GLU A 93 -7.01 2.35 -8.49
C GLU A 93 -7.06 1.53 -7.21
N LEU A 94 -6.25 1.89 -6.21
CA LEU A 94 -6.27 1.27 -4.88
C LEU A 94 -7.63 1.43 -4.21
N HIS A 95 -8.23 2.61 -4.34
CA HIS A 95 -9.56 2.88 -3.82
C HIS A 95 -10.63 2.03 -4.49
N LYS A 96 -10.59 1.91 -5.83
CA LYS A 96 -11.45 1.00 -6.60
C LYS A 96 -11.25 -0.46 -6.18
N PHE A 97 -10.01 -0.87 -5.93
CA PHE A 97 -9.66 -2.21 -5.45
C PHE A 97 -10.28 -2.51 -4.08
N ILE A 98 -10.16 -1.61 -3.11
CA ILE A 98 -10.76 -1.74 -1.78
C ILE A 98 -12.29 -1.81 -1.88
N LYS A 99 -12.92 -0.92 -2.66
CA LYS A 99 -14.37 -0.94 -2.87
C LYS A 99 -14.81 -2.28 -3.48
N SER A 100 -14.08 -2.78 -4.46
CA SER A 100 -14.37 -4.07 -5.10
C SER A 100 -14.28 -5.24 -4.11
N PHE A 101 -13.29 -5.22 -3.22
CA PHE A 101 -13.15 -6.22 -2.17
C PHE A 101 -14.28 -6.16 -1.13
N VAL A 102 -14.61 -4.97 -0.61
CA VAL A 102 -15.62 -4.78 0.43
C VAL A 102 -17.03 -5.12 -0.06
N TRP A 103 -17.43 -4.59 -1.21
CA TRP A 103 -18.77 -4.86 -1.77
C TRP A 103 -18.88 -6.24 -2.42
N GLY A 104 -17.74 -6.83 -2.79
CA GLY A 104 -17.64 -8.10 -3.49
C GLY A 104 -17.90 -7.98 -4.98
N LYS A 105 -17.80 -9.10 -5.69
CA LYS A 105 -18.09 -9.20 -7.13
C LYS A 105 -19.19 -10.21 -7.41
N ILE A 106 -20.02 -9.93 -8.41
CA ILE A 106 -21.02 -10.84 -8.99
C ILE A 106 -20.76 -10.87 -10.50
N ASN A 107 -20.57 -12.07 -11.08
CA ASN A 107 -20.27 -12.25 -12.52
C ASN A 107 -19.10 -11.38 -13.01
N GLY A 108 -18.04 -11.28 -12.21
CA GLY A 108 -16.85 -10.48 -12.54
C GLY A 108 -17.01 -8.96 -12.36
N ARG A 109 -18.23 -8.45 -12.14
CA ARG A 109 -18.50 -7.02 -11.88
C ARG A 109 -18.56 -6.74 -10.38
N THR A 110 -18.02 -5.60 -9.96
CA THR A 110 -18.15 -5.15 -8.57
C THR A 110 -19.64 -4.97 -8.23
N ARG A 111 -20.07 -5.54 -7.10
CA ARG A 111 -21.43 -5.37 -6.60
C ARG A 111 -21.68 -3.90 -6.31
N ARG A 112 -22.87 -3.41 -6.67
CA ARG A 112 -23.27 -2.04 -6.33
C ARG A 112 -23.26 -1.86 -4.81
N ALA A 113 -22.59 -0.82 -4.34
CA ALA A 113 -22.62 -0.41 -2.95
C ALA A 113 -24.06 -0.07 -2.53
N TRP A 114 -24.43 -0.50 -1.33
CA TRP A 114 -25.77 -0.21 -0.78
C TRP A 114 -25.86 1.13 -0.07
N VAL A 115 -24.71 1.75 0.19
CA VAL A 115 -24.57 3.01 0.93
C VAL A 115 -23.67 3.95 0.12
N SER A 116 -23.85 5.26 0.27
CA SER A 116 -22.93 6.24 -0.30
C SER A 116 -21.51 6.04 0.25
N GLU A 117 -20.53 6.48 -0.53
CA GLU A 117 -19.12 6.33 -0.18
C GLU A 117 -18.77 7.06 1.12
N GLU A 118 -19.18 8.32 1.24
CA GLU A 118 -19.00 9.15 2.42
C GLU A 118 -19.55 8.46 3.69
N ARG A 119 -20.74 7.85 3.61
CA ARG A 119 -21.33 7.12 4.73
C ARG A 119 -20.62 5.79 5.00
N ALA A 120 -20.13 5.11 3.98
CA ALA A 120 -19.42 3.84 4.16
C ALA A 120 -18.09 4.04 4.91
N GLU A 121 -17.43 5.18 4.70
CA GLU A 121 -16.17 5.55 5.34
C GLU A 121 -16.32 5.95 6.81
N LEU A 122 -17.53 6.35 7.23
CA LEU A 122 -17.78 6.71 8.62
C LEU A 122 -17.52 5.54 9.59
N PRO A 123 -17.09 5.83 10.82
CA PRO A 123 -17.02 4.85 11.89
C PRO A 123 -18.35 4.13 12.14
N LEU A 124 -18.28 2.90 12.67
CA LEU A 124 -19.47 2.12 13.05
C LEU A 124 -20.39 2.88 14.01
N HIS A 125 -19.83 3.58 15.00
CA HIS A 125 -20.61 4.37 15.95
C HIS A 125 -21.32 5.58 15.33
N ALA A 126 -20.85 6.04 14.17
CA ALA A 126 -21.44 7.14 13.41
C ALA A 126 -22.40 6.63 12.29
N GLY A 127 -22.75 5.34 12.32
CA GLY A 127 -23.67 4.73 11.35
C GLY A 127 -23.04 4.31 10.03
N GLY A 128 -21.71 4.30 9.92
CA GLY A 128 -20.98 3.78 8.76
C GLY A 128 -20.50 2.34 8.93
N ILE A 129 -19.66 1.88 7.99
CA ILE A 129 -19.05 0.54 8.05
C ILE A 129 -17.52 0.59 8.22
N SER A 130 -16.96 1.77 8.47
CA SER A 130 -15.52 2.01 8.62
C SER A 130 -14.71 1.49 7.43
N MET A 131 -15.22 1.67 6.22
CA MET A 131 -14.46 1.35 5.01
C MET A 131 -13.25 2.29 4.92
N PRO A 132 -12.03 1.79 4.73
CA PRO A 132 -10.87 2.66 4.71
C PRO A 132 -10.81 3.49 3.43
N ASN A 133 -10.44 4.76 3.58
CA ASN A 133 -10.16 5.68 2.48
C ASN A 133 -8.65 5.86 2.31
N VAL A 134 -8.12 5.44 1.16
CA VAL A 134 -6.66 5.45 0.90
C VAL A 134 -6.08 6.86 0.99
N ARG A 135 -6.79 7.88 0.50
CA ARG A 135 -6.32 9.27 0.52
C ARG A 135 -6.18 9.77 1.95
N THR A 136 -7.19 9.54 2.78
CA THR A 136 -7.20 9.94 4.18
C THR A 136 -6.06 9.25 4.94
N GLU A 137 -5.89 7.94 4.75
CA GLU A 137 -4.81 7.17 5.40
C GLU A 137 -3.41 7.67 5.01
N LEU A 138 -3.20 8.01 3.73
CA LEU A 138 -1.95 8.60 3.25
C LEU A 138 -1.71 9.99 3.84
N LEU A 139 -2.73 10.84 3.91
CA LEU A 139 -2.63 12.16 4.55
C LEU A 139 -2.28 12.02 6.03
N THR A 140 -2.91 11.08 6.75
CA THR A 140 -2.60 10.77 8.14
C THR A 140 -1.16 10.28 8.29
N LEU A 141 -0.67 9.42 7.39
CA LEU A 141 0.73 8.98 7.39
C LEU A 141 1.70 10.15 7.22
N SER A 142 1.44 11.05 6.27
CA SER A 142 2.27 12.24 6.05
C SER A 142 2.26 13.16 7.26
N ALA A 143 1.09 13.49 7.79
CA ALA A 143 0.95 14.35 8.97
C ALA A 143 1.70 13.76 10.18
N ASN A 144 1.55 12.47 10.44
CA ASN A 144 2.26 11.77 11.52
C ASN A 144 3.79 11.77 11.33
N THR A 145 4.26 11.67 10.08
CA THR A 145 5.69 11.70 9.77
C THR A 145 6.27 13.10 9.97
N MET A 146 5.57 14.13 9.47
CA MET A 146 5.99 15.52 9.64
C MET A 146 5.99 15.95 11.11
N GLY A 147 4.97 15.58 11.88
CA GLY A 147 4.91 15.88 13.31
C GLY A 147 6.13 15.33 14.06
N LYS A 148 6.50 14.06 13.79
CA LYS A 148 7.70 13.45 14.38
C LYS A 148 8.99 14.17 14.00
N TRP A 149 9.10 14.64 12.76
CA TRP A 149 10.28 15.38 12.31
C TRP A 149 10.37 16.75 13.00
N ALA A 150 9.25 17.46 13.13
CA ALA A 150 9.19 18.73 13.83
C ALA A 150 9.51 18.60 15.33
N ASP A 151 9.02 17.55 15.99
CA ASP A 151 9.35 17.28 17.40
C ASP A 151 10.86 16.99 17.58
N ASN A 152 11.45 16.24 16.64
CA ASN A 152 12.87 15.93 16.67
C ASN A 152 13.76 17.15 16.37
N SER A 153 13.35 18.04 15.46
CA SER A 153 14.11 19.26 15.17
C SER A 153 14.16 20.20 16.39
N ASN A 154 13.01 20.37 17.07
CA ASN A 154 12.94 21.17 18.29
C ASN A 154 13.78 20.59 19.44
N THR A 155 13.96 19.27 19.47
CA THR A 155 14.81 18.61 20.47
C THR A 155 16.29 18.90 20.22
N PHE A 156 16.71 18.93 18.96
CA PHE A 156 18.09 19.25 18.58
C PHE A 156 18.43 20.72 18.90
N GLU A 157 17.51 21.65 18.67
CA GLU A 157 17.69 23.08 19.00
C GLU A 157 17.82 23.36 20.51
N ARG A 158 17.28 22.48 21.38
CA ARG A 158 17.38 22.63 22.85
C ARG A 158 18.66 22.05 23.46
N LEU A 159 19.44 21.31 22.68
CA LEU A 159 20.68 20.65 23.13
C LEU A 159 21.94 21.40 22.69
N ILE A 160 21.79 22.55 22.01
CA ILE A 160 22.84 23.49 21.62
C ILE A 160 22.71 24.73 22.50
#